data_AF-A0A1G2KXE1-F1
#
_entry.id   AF-A0A1G2KXE1-F1
#
_cell.length_a   1.000
_cell.length_b   1.000
_cell.length_c   1.000
_cell.angle_alpha   90.00
_cell.angle_beta   90.00
_cell.angle_gamma   90.00
#
_symmetry.space_group_name_H-M   'P 1'
#
loop_
_entity.id
_entity.type
_entity.pdbx_description
1 polymer ?
#
loop_
_entity_poly.entity_id
_entity_poly.type
_entity_poly.pdbx_seq_one_letter_code
_entity_poly.pdbx_strand_id
1 'polypeptide(L)'
;MTRTLLEMLMTALIGSVIVINGPALRSEDIIASAQSAANGANIHQFATVLEVYYADHGEYPAVPAGAAGGASMIDALYDAGYIRNKPLNPEAFKYELKSGGQDYNLSVDE
;
A
#
# COMPACT_ATOMS: atom_id res chain seq x y z
N MET A 1 7.68 43.61 40.13
CA MET A 1 6.63 42.56 40.02
C MET A 1 5.92 42.54 38.65
N THR A 2 6.13 43.52 37.75
CA THR A 2 5.51 43.57 36.41
C THR A 2 6.28 42.83 35.31
N ARG A 3 7.60 42.59 35.46
CA ARG A 3 8.41 41.84 34.49
C ARG A 3 8.02 40.36 34.35
N THR A 4 7.64 39.71 35.45
CA THR A 4 7.31 38.27 35.48
C THR A 4 5.98 37.93 34.80
N LEU A 5 5.01 38.85 34.81
CA LEU A 5 3.71 38.67 34.15
C LEU A 5 3.83 38.77 32.63
N LEU A 6 4.63 39.72 32.14
CA LEU A 6 4.88 39.91 30.72
C LEU A 6 5.66 38.74 30.12
N GLU A 7 6.68 38.25 30.84
CA GLU A 7 7.46 37.07 30.43
C GLU A 7 6.60 35.80 30.37
N MET A 8 5.72 35.58 31.35
CA MET A 8 4.78 34.44 31.33
C MET A 8 3.82 34.50 30.14
N LEU A 9 3.28 35.70 29.83
CA LEU A 9 2.40 35.92 28.67
C LEU A 9 3.10 35.63 27.35
N MET A 10 4.37 36.04 27.22
CA MET A 10 5.18 35.78 26.03
C MET A 10 5.46 34.29 25.84
N THR A 11 5.81 33.56 26.91
CA THR A 11 6.00 32.10 26.83
C THR A 11 4.72 31.33 26.51
N ALA A 12 3.56 31.79 27.02
CA ALA A 12 2.27 31.18 26.71
C ALA A 12 1.88 31.38 25.24
N LEU A 13 2.16 32.57 24.69
CA LEU A 13 1.95 32.86 23.26
C LEU A 13 2.82 31.97 22.37
N ILE A 14 4.11 31.85 22.68
CA ILE A 14 5.02 31.00 21.90
C ILE A 14 4.60 29.52 21.99
N GLY A 15 4.23 29.05 23.19
CA GLY A 15 3.72 27.68 23.38
C GLY A 15 2.45 27.40 22.56
N SER A 16 1.54 28.37 22.47
CA SER A 16 0.30 28.23 21.69
C SER A 16 0.55 28.09 20.19
N VAL A 17 1.52 28.81 19.63
CA VAL A 17 1.85 28.73 18.19
C VAL A 17 2.41 27.35 17.80
N ILE A 18 3.18 26.72 18.69
CA ILE A 18 3.75 25.37 18.48
C ILE A 18 2.64 24.30 18.55
N VAL A 19 1.72 24.41 19.51
CA VAL A 19 0.61 23.45 19.66
C VAL A 19 -0.41 23.57 18.52
N ILE A 20 -0.67 24.79 18.03
CA ILE A 20 -1.64 25.03 16.95
C ILE A 20 -1.13 24.52 15.59
N ASN A 21 0.17 24.54 15.33
CA ASN A 21 0.76 24.10 14.05
C ASN A 21 1.42 22.70 14.09
N GLY A 22 1.61 22.11 15.27
CA GLY A 22 2.30 20.83 15.45
C GLY A 22 1.63 19.61 14.80
N PRO A 23 0.29 19.45 14.80
CA PRO A 23 -0.35 18.28 14.22
C PRO A 23 -1.09 18.58 12.89
N ALA A 24 -0.69 19.61 12.13
CA ALA A 24 -1.35 19.92 10.85
C ALA A 24 -1.03 18.91 9.73
N LEU A 25 0.02 18.11 9.91
CA LEU A 25 0.29 16.93 9.08
C LEU A 25 -0.11 15.70 9.88
N ARG A 26 -1.33 15.21 9.66
CA ARG A 26 -1.76 13.95 10.27
C ARG A 26 -0.84 12.87 9.71
N SER A 27 0.00 12.27 10.53
CA SER A 27 0.93 11.23 10.09
C SER A 27 0.21 10.07 9.41
N GLU A 28 -1.06 9.86 9.78
CA GLU A 28 -2.01 8.95 9.12
C GLU A 28 -2.16 9.24 7.63
N ASP A 29 -2.31 10.52 7.22
CA ASP A 29 -2.48 10.91 5.81
C ASP A 29 -1.19 10.64 5.01
N ILE A 30 -0.02 10.88 5.61
CA ILE A 30 1.28 10.60 4.99
C ILE A 30 1.47 9.09 4.79
N ILE A 31 1.12 8.30 5.80
CA ILE A 31 1.23 6.83 5.74
C ILE A 31 0.26 6.28 4.69
N ALA A 32 -0.99 6.76 4.66
CA ALA A 32 -1.98 6.36 3.66
C ALA A 32 -1.51 6.69 2.23
N SER A 33 -0.97 7.89 2.01
CA SER A 33 -0.42 8.28 0.72
C SER A 33 0.77 7.40 0.31
N ALA A 34 1.67 7.09 1.26
CA ALA A 34 2.80 6.21 1.00
C ALA A 34 2.36 4.77 0.67
N GLN A 35 1.33 4.26 1.35
CA GLN A 35 0.75 2.94 1.07
C GLN A 35 0.11 2.90 -0.33
N SER A 36 -0.66 3.92 -0.71
CA SER A 36 -1.24 4.02 -2.05
C SER A 36 -0.15 4.05 -3.14
N ALA A 37 0.90 4.85 -2.95
CA ALA A 37 2.03 4.90 -3.89
C ALA A 37 2.77 3.55 -3.99
N ALA A 38 3.00 2.89 -2.85
CA ALA A 38 3.62 1.56 -2.83
C ALA A 38 2.75 0.52 -3.55
N ASN A 39 1.44 0.54 -3.33
CA ASN A 39 0.51 -0.39 -3.99
C ASN A 39 0.46 -0.15 -5.50
N GLY A 40 0.45 1.10 -5.96
CA GLY A 40 0.54 1.45 -7.38
C GLY A 40 1.84 0.93 -8.03
N ALA A 41 2.97 1.07 -7.34
CA ALA A 41 4.24 0.51 -7.81
C ALA A 41 4.20 -1.03 -7.86
N ASN A 42 3.60 -1.66 -6.85
CA ASN A 42 3.48 -3.11 -6.76
C ASN A 42 2.59 -3.68 -7.88
N ILE A 43 1.53 -2.99 -8.33
CA ILE A 43 0.72 -3.43 -9.49
C ILE A 43 1.61 -3.69 -10.71
N HIS A 44 2.48 -2.72 -11.05
CA HIS A 44 3.34 -2.85 -12.24
C HIS A 44 4.37 -3.98 -12.08
N GLN A 45 4.88 -4.17 -10.86
CA GLN A 45 5.79 -5.28 -10.56
C GLN A 45 5.08 -6.63 -10.69
N PHE A 46 3.88 -6.77 -10.12
CA PHE A 46 3.09 -8.00 -10.23
C PHE A 46 2.67 -8.29 -11.66
N ALA A 47 2.25 -7.28 -12.43
CA ALA A 47 1.97 -7.46 -13.86
C ALA A 47 3.18 -8.04 -14.58
N THR A 48 4.37 -7.46 -14.37
CA THR A 48 5.61 -7.98 -14.97
C THR A 48 5.89 -9.41 -14.55
N VAL A 49 5.73 -9.72 -13.26
CA VAL A 49 5.97 -11.07 -12.73
C VAL A 49 4.98 -12.08 -13.30
N LEU A 50 3.71 -11.70 -13.47
CA LEU A 50 2.68 -12.55 -14.05
C LEU A 50 3.02 -12.91 -15.51
N GLU A 51 3.58 -11.98 -16.29
CA GLU A 51 4.06 -12.29 -17.65
C GLU A 51 5.20 -13.32 -17.63
N VAL A 52 6.12 -13.21 -16.66
CA VAL A 52 7.21 -14.20 -16.51
C VAL A 52 6.65 -15.55 -16.08
N TYR A 53 5.72 -15.58 -15.14
CA TYR A 53 5.04 -16.81 -14.73
C TYR A 53 4.35 -17.48 -15.93
N TYR A 54 3.63 -16.70 -16.74
CA TYR A 54 2.95 -17.18 -17.94
C TYR A 54 3.94 -17.72 -18.97
N ALA A 55 5.09 -17.07 -19.16
CA ALA A 55 6.12 -17.55 -20.08
C ALA A 55 6.65 -18.95 -19.70
N ASP A 56 6.70 -19.26 -18.40
CA ASP A 56 7.18 -20.54 -17.90
C ASP A 56 6.09 -21.63 -17.84
N HIS A 57 4.83 -21.26 -17.55
CA HIS A 57 3.75 -22.21 -17.30
C HIS A 57 2.72 -22.32 -18.44
N GLY A 58 2.67 -21.34 -19.34
CA GLY A 58 1.68 -21.26 -20.43
C GLY A 58 0.28 -20.80 -19.98
N GLU A 59 0.12 -20.45 -18.70
CA GLU A 59 -1.11 -19.92 -18.12
C GLU A 59 -0.79 -19.03 -16.91
N TYR A 60 -1.72 -18.12 -16.58
CA TYR A 60 -1.62 -17.30 -15.36
C TYR A 60 -2.02 -18.09 -14.10
N PRO A 61 -1.53 -17.71 -12.90
CA PRO A 61 -1.76 -18.46 -11.67
C PRO A 61 -3.24 -18.71 -11.37
N ALA A 62 -3.65 -19.98 -11.32
CA ALA A 62 -4.97 -20.40 -10.91
C ALA A 62 -5.24 -20.04 -9.44
N VAL A 63 -6.18 -19.13 -9.18
CA VAL A 63 -6.62 -18.80 -7.81
C VAL A 63 -8.03 -19.30 -7.52
N PRO A 64 -8.35 -19.67 -6.27
CA PRO A 64 -9.70 -20.12 -5.91
C PRO A 64 -10.76 -19.05 -6.21
N ALA A 65 -11.83 -19.43 -6.90
CA ALA A 65 -12.94 -18.53 -7.17
C ALA A 65 -13.62 -18.07 -5.86
N GLY A 66 -13.75 -16.76 -5.67
CA GLY A 66 -14.40 -16.17 -4.49
C GLY A 66 -13.52 -15.99 -3.25
N ALA A 67 -12.23 -16.37 -3.30
CA ALA A 67 -11.23 -15.94 -2.32
C ALA A 67 -10.73 -14.53 -2.64
N ALA A 68 -9.99 -13.90 -1.72
CA ALA A 68 -9.23 -12.69 -2.02
C ALA A 68 -8.17 -13.00 -3.07
N GLY A 69 -8.57 -12.87 -4.35
CA GLY A 69 -7.80 -13.38 -5.49
C GLY A 69 -6.40 -12.81 -5.55
N GLY A 70 -6.21 -11.55 -5.12
CA GLY A 70 -4.90 -10.92 -5.09
C GLY A 70 -3.96 -11.55 -4.07
N ALA A 71 -4.42 -11.77 -2.83
CA ALA A 71 -3.61 -12.44 -1.81
C ALA A 71 -3.22 -13.87 -2.24
N SER A 72 -4.17 -14.62 -2.81
CA SER A 72 -3.90 -15.98 -3.33
C SER A 72 -2.92 -15.98 -4.50
N MET A 73 -3.00 -14.99 -5.39
CA MET A 73 -2.06 -14.82 -6.51
C MET A 73 -0.66 -14.46 -6.01
N ILE A 74 -0.56 -13.57 -5.02
CA ILE A 74 0.71 -13.21 -4.38
C ILE A 74 1.34 -14.43 -3.71
N ASP A 75 0.55 -15.25 -3.03
CA ASP A 75 1.01 -16.50 -2.41
C ASP A 75 1.54 -17.47 -3.46
N ALA A 76 0.81 -17.68 -4.56
CA ALA A 76 1.25 -18.53 -5.65
C ALA A 76 2.57 -18.05 -6.27
N LEU A 77 2.73 -16.74 -6.50
CA LEU A 77 3.98 -16.16 -7.03
C LEU A 77 5.14 -16.27 -6.05
N TYR A 78 4.87 -16.16 -4.75
CA TYR A 78 5.88 -16.29 -3.69
C TYR A 78 6.35 -17.74 -3.55
N ASP A 79 5.40 -18.68 -3.50
CA ASP A 79 5.67 -20.11 -3.34
C ASP A 79 6.38 -20.68 -4.57
N ALA A 80 6.07 -20.17 -5.76
CA ALA A 80 6.77 -20.49 -7.01
C ALA A 80 8.13 -19.75 -7.16
N GLY A 81 8.47 -18.84 -6.25
CA GLY A 81 9.77 -18.17 -6.19
C GLY A 81 9.96 -16.99 -7.15
N TYR A 82 8.90 -16.50 -7.80
CA TYR A 82 8.96 -15.35 -8.69
C TYR A 82 9.07 -14.02 -7.95
N ILE A 83 8.55 -13.96 -6.72
CA ILE A 83 8.72 -12.82 -5.81
C ILE A 83 9.40 -13.27 -4.51
N ARG A 84 10.20 -12.37 -3.95
CA ARG A 84 10.93 -12.63 -2.69
C ARG A 84 10.20 -12.14 -1.45
N ASN A 85 9.36 -11.12 -1.60
CA ASN A 85 8.67 -10.46 -0.49
C ASN A 85 7.21 -10.26 -0.87
N LYS A 86 6.33 -10.46 0.12
CA LYS A 86 4.92 -10.12 -0.01
C LYS A 86 4.72 -8.63 0.32
N PRO A 87 3.75 -7.95 -0.31
CA PRO A 87 3.43 -6.58 0.02
C PRO A 87 2.84 -6.50 1.44
N LEU A 88 2.87 -5.31 2.04
CA LEU A 88 2.37 -5.11 3.41
C LEU A 88 0.88 -5.40 3.56
N ASN A 89 0.10 -5.17 2.51
CA ASN A 89 -1.33 -5.48 2.47
C ASN A 89 -1.67 -6.28 1.19
N PRO A 90 -1.52 -7.61 1.19
CA PRO A 90 -1.85 -8.46 0.05
C PRO A 90 -3.34 -8.43 -0.31
N GLU A 91 -4.19 -8.18 0.67
CA GLU A 91 -5.65 -8.11 0.52
C GLU A 91 -6.10 -6.85 -0.25
N ALA A 92 -5.26 -5.83 -0.35
CA ALA A 92 -5.55 -4.64 -1.14
C ALA A 92 -5.61 -4.94 -2.64
N PHE A 93 -5.07 -6.07 -3.09
CA PHE A 93 -5.03 -6.43 -4.50
C PHE A 93 -6.22 -7.32 -4.86
N LYS A 94 -6.84 -7.00 -5.99
CA LYS A 94 -7.86 -7.81 -6.63
C LYS A 94 -7.28 -8.45 -7.86
N TYR A 95 -7.46 -9.75 -7.96
CA TYR A 95 -6.98 -10.53 -9.08
C TYR A 95 -8.07 -11.50 -9.54
N GLU A 96 -8.38 -11.46 -10.82
CA GLU A 96 -9.38 -12.31 -11.44
C GLU A 96 -8.83 -12.89 -12.73
N LEU A 97 -8.94 -14.21 -12.87
CA LEU A 97 -8.61 -14.89 -14.12
C LEU A 97 -9.72 -14.70 -15.14
N LYS A 98 -9.32 -14.48 -16.38
CA LYS A 98 -10.19 -14.41 -17.55
C LYS A 98 -9.77 -15.43 -18.58
N SER A 99 -10.68 -15.70 -19.52
CA SER A 99 -10.39 -16.52 -20.71
C SER A 99 -9.75 -17.87 -20.39
N GLY A 100 -10.10 -18.48 -19.26
CA GLY A 100 -9.57 -19.78 -18.83
C GLY A 100 -8.07 -19.79 -18.51
N GLY A 101 -7.51 -18.69 -17.97
CA GLY A 101 -6.09 -18.63 -17.59
C GLY A 101 -5.19 -17.94 -18.61
N GLN A 102 -5.77 -17.44 -19.69
CA GLN A 102 -5.04 -16.80 -20.80
C GLN A 102 -5.05 -15.26 -20.71
N ASP A 103 -5.82 -14.71 -19.77
CA ASP A 103 -5.90 -13.29 -19.50
C ASP A 103 -6.20 -13.09 -18.00
N TYR A 104 -5.93 -11.90 -17.48
CA TYR A 104 -6.21 -11.56 -16.10
C TYR A 104 -6.66 -10.11 -15.93
N ASN A 105 -7.32 -9.84 -14.82
CA ASN A 105 -7.55 -8.50 -14.32
C ASN A 105 -6.82 -8.33 -13.00
N LEU A 106 -6.00 -7.29 -12.89
CA LEU A 106 -5.30 -6.93 -11.66
C LEU A 106 -5.62 -5.46 -11.33
N SER A 107 -6.17 -5.23 -10.15
CA SER A 107 -6.43 -3.90 -9.63
C SER A 107 -6.10 -3.82 -8.14
N VAL A 108 -6.07 -2.60 -7.60
CA VAL A 108 -5.97 -2.35 -6.16
C VAL A 108 -7.23 -1.62 -5.70
N ASP A 109 -7.72 -1.96 -4.52
CA ASP A 109 -8.71 -1.13 -3.83
C ASP A 109 -8.00 0.10 -3.23
N GLU A 110 -8.47 1.28 -3.60
CA GLU A 110 -8.05 2.56 -3.03
C GLU A 110 -8.53 2.73 -1.58
#